data_AF-A0A1B1LTI2-F1
#
_entry.id   AF-A0A1B1LTI2-F1
#
_cell.length_a   1.000
_cell.length_b   1.000
_cell.length_c   1.000
_cell.angle_alpha   90.00
_cell.angle_beta   90.00
_cell.angle_gamma   90.00
#
_symmetry.space_group_name_H-M   'P 1'
#
loop_
_entity.id
_entity.type
_entity.pdbx_description
1 polymer ?
#
loop_
_entity_poly.entity_id
_entity_poly.type
_entity_poly.pdbx_seq_one_letter_code
_entity_poly.pdbx_strand_id
1 'polypeptide(L)'
;TVKMTVIYNSNNQVNNGFEHMPSAITAPPRVDVVGGDMRTFFTLIMTDPDAPTPSDPTEREYLHWMVTDIPGTTSNRFGRETISYEIPRPMVGIHRYVFVLFQQKGRQTVTTPRSRRQFNT
;
A
#
# COMPACT_ATOMS: atom_id res chain seq x y z
N THR A 1 -0.77 19.41 -6.69
CA THR A 1 -1.27 18.50 -5.64
C THR A 1 -1.24 17.08 -6.18
N VAL A 2 -0.84 16.09 -5.39
CA VAL A 2 -0.83 14.67 -5.79
C VAL A 2 -2.08 13.99 -5.22
N LYS A 3 -2.77 13.21 -6.04
CA LYS A 3 -3.98 12.46 -5.67
C LYS A 3 -3.72 10.96 -5.88
N MET A 4 -4.01 10.17 -4.86
CA MET A 4 -3.98 8.71 -4.91
C MET A 4 -5.43 8.19 -4.95
N THR A 5 -5.69 7.24 -5.85
CA THR A 5 -6.98 6.54 -5.93
C THR A 5 -6.72 5.03 -5.90
N VAL A 6 -7.27 4.32 -4.92
CA VAL A 6 -7.12 2.87 -4.75
C VAL A 6 -8.45 2.19 -5.07
N ILE A 7 -8.44 1.22 -5.99
CA ILE A 7 -9.65 0.57 -6.50
C ILE A 7 -9.47 -0.95 -6.53
N TYR A 8 -10.32 -1.67 -5.82
CA TYR A 8 -10.48 -3.12 -5.91
C TYR A 8 -11.58 -3.49 -6.90
N ASN A 9 -11.44 -4.63 -7.59
CA ASN A 9 -12.47 -5.22 -8.48
C ASN A 9 -13.12 -4.21 -9.45
N SER A 10 -12.29 -3.31 -10.01
CA SER A 10 -12.64 -2.24 -10.97
C SER A 10 -13.58 -1.12 -10.47
N ASN A 11 -14.48 -1.38 -9.51
CA ASN A 11 -15.50 -0.41 -9.08
C ASN A 11 -15.53 -0.16 -7.57
N ASN A 12 -14.72 -0.86 -6.77
CA ASN A 12 -14.72 -0.71 -5.32
C ASN A 12 -13.57 0.22 -4.88
N GLN A 13 -13.82 1.53 -4.93
CA GLN A 13 -12.86 2.52 -4.47
C GLN A 13 -12.74 2.49 -2.94
N VAL A 14 -11.50 2.49 -2.44
CA VAL A 14 -11.23 2.60 -1.00
C VAL A 14 -11.53 4.02 -0.53
N ASN A 15 -12.32 4.11 0.53
CA ASN A 15 -12.61 5.36 1.24
C ASN A 15 -12.12 5.23 2.69
N ASN A 16 -11.59 6.31 3.25
CA ASN A 16 -11.00 6.28 4.59
C ASN A 16 -12.02 5.81 5.64
N GLY A 17 -11.64 4.78 6.41
CA GLY A 17 -12.46 4.22 7.48
C GLY A 17 -13.59 3.29 7.03
N PHE A 18 -13.76 3.04 5.73
CA PHE A 18 -14.75 2.10 5.25
C PHE A 18 -14.25 0.66 5.37
N GLU A 19 -15.13 -0.22 5.82
CA GLU A 19 -14.84 -1.65 5.94
C GLU A 19 -14.89 -2.33 4.56
N HIS A 20 -13.92 -3.21 4.31
CA HIS A 20 -13.86 -4.04 3.12
C HIS A 20 -13.89 -5.52 3.53
N MET A 21 -14.74 -6.31 2.88
CA MET A 21 -14.80 -7.75 3.09
C MET A 21 -13.49 -8.41 2.63
N PRO A 22 -12.92 -9.38 3.39
CA PRO A 22 -11.69 -10.06 3.00
C PRO A 22 -11.74 -10.70 1.60
N SER A 23 -12.90 -11.20 1.19
CA SER A 23 -13.12 -11.78 -0.13
C SER A 23 -12.98 -10.77 -1.28
N ALA A 24 -13.19 -9.47 -1.01
CA ALA A 24 -13.11 -8.41 -2.01
C ALA A 24 -11.68 -7.90 -2.24
N ILE A 25 -10.72 -8.24 -1.37
CA ILE A 25 -9.36 -7.71 -1.34
C ILE A 25 -8.28 -8.79 -1.53
N THR A 26 -8.65 -9.89 -2.21
CA THR A 26 -7.78 -11.05 -2.46
C THR A 26 -6.71 -10.84 -3.53
N ALA A 27 -6.89 -9.84 -4.41
CA ALA A 27 -5.91 -9.45 -5.42
C ALA A 27 -5.44 -8.01 -5.14
N PRO A 28 -4.21 -7.63 -5.54
CA PRO A 28 -3.73 -6.26 -5.39
C PRO A 28 -4.67 -5.27 -6.09
N PRO A 29 -5.00 -4.13 -5.45
CA PRO A 29 -5.83 -3.12 -6.07
C PRO A 29 -5.09 -2.42 -7.20
N ARG A 30 -5.84 -1.79 -8.11
CA ARG A 30 -5.27 -0.75 -8.97
C ARG A 30 -5.08 0.51 -8.13
N VAL A 31 -3.90 1.10 -8.22
CA VAL A 31 -3.60 2.39 -7.57
C VAL A 31 -3.16 3.38 -8.62
N ASP A 32 -4.02 4.38 -8.88
CA ASP A 32 -3.71 5.48 -9.77
C ASP A 32 -3.10 6.64 -8.97
N VAL A 33 -2.01 7.19 -9.49
CA VAL A 33 -1.28 8.33 -8.93
C VAL A 33 -1.40 9.50 -9.89
N VAL A 34 -2.34 10.39 -9.60
CA VAL A 34 -2.61 11.57 -10.44
C VAL A 34 -1.90 12.79 -9.85
N GLY A 35 -0.93 13.32 -10.57
CA GLY A 35 -0.13 14.47 -10.17
C GLY A 35 1.37 14.27 -10.41
N GLY A 36 2.11 15.38 -10.37
CA GLY A 36 3.52 15.41 -10.78
C GLY A 36 3.69 15.34 -12.30
N ASP A 37 4.84 14.86 -12.74
CA ASP A 37 5.17 14.56 -14.13
C ASP A 37 5.79 13.16 -14.26
N MET A 38 6.08 12.73 -15.49
CA MET A 38 6.73 11.44 -15.75
C MET A 38 8.20 11.36 -15.28
N ARG A 39 8.76 12.45 -14.75
CA ARG A 39 10.12 12.51 -14.16
C ARG A 39 10.09 12.40 -12.64
N THR A 40 8.92 12.52 -12.05
CA THR A 40 8.67 12.36 -10.63
C THR A 40 8.30 10.89 -10.35
N PHE A 41 8.92 10.29 -9.35
CA PHE A 41 8.68 8.89 -8.99
C PHE A 41 8.05 8.79 -7.60
N PHE A 42 7.20 7.80 -7.40
CA PHE A 42 6.50 7.57 -6.14
C PHE A 42 6.71 6.16 -5.63
N THR A 43 6.69 6.01 -4.32
CA THR A 43 6.60 4.73 -3.61
C THR A 43 5.23 4.61 -2.98
N LEU A 44 4.55 3.50 -3.26
CA LEU A 44 3.30 3.07 -2.63
C LEU A 44 3.63 2.02 -1.57
N ILE A 45 3.04 2.19 -0.38
CA ILE A 45 3.11 1.24 0.73
C ILE A 45 1.69 0.88 1.15
N MET A 46 1.43 -0.40 1.41
CA MET A 46 0.27 -0.87 2.14
C MET A 46 0.73 -1.53 3.44
N THR A 47 0.19 -1.09 4.57
CA THR A 47 0.65 -1.49 5.91
C THR A 47 -0.53 -1.73 6.86
N ASP A 48 -0.33 -2.60 7.85
CA ASP A 48 -1.29 -2.93 8.92
C ASP A 48 -0.67 -2.59 10.29
N PRO A 49 -1.08 -1.49 10.94
CA PRO A 49 -0.57 -1.09 12.25
C PRO A 49 -1.19 -1.88 13.41
N ASP A 50 -2.15 -2.76 13.12
CA ASP A 50 -2.93 -3.52 14.10
C ASP A 50 -2.50 -5.00 14.16
N ALA A 51 -1.41 -5.39 13.48
CA ALA A 51 -0.93 -6.76 13.48
C ALA A 51 -0.20 -7.16 14.79
N PRO A 52 -0.41 -8.39 15.32
CA PRO A 52 -1.33 -9.43 14.83
C PRO A 52 -2.79 -9.20 15.29
N THR A 53 -3.01 -8.39 16.33
CA THR A 53 -4.34 -7.99 16.79
C THR A 53 -4.34 -6.51 17.20
N PRO A 54 -5.45 -5.77 17.05
CA PRO A 54 -5.48 -4.34 17.37
C PRO A 54 -5.24 -4.06 18.87
N SER A 55 -5.61 -5.01 19.74
CA SER A 55 -5.43 -4.90 21.20
C SER A 55 -4.02 -5.24 21.69
N ASP A 56 -3.28 -6.03 20.92
CA ASP A 56 -1.89 -6.41 21.23
C ASP A 56 -1.05 -6.43 19.94
N PRO A 57 -0.72 -5.24 19.38
CA PRO A 57 -0.14 -5.11 18.05
C PRO A 57 1.39 -5.26 18.07
N THR A 58 1.89 -6.43 18.48
CA THR A 58 3.33 -6.72 18.66
C THR A 58 4.14 -6.78 17.37
N GLU A 59 3.49 -7.00 16.23
CA GLU A 59 4.13 -7.07 14.90
C GLU A 59 3.99 -5.77 14.10
N ARG A 60 3.42 -4.72 14.72
CA ARG A 60 3.15 -3.46 14.04
C ARG A 60 4.43 -2.74 13.59
N GLU A 61 4.42 -2.07 12.44
CA GLU A 61 3.44 -2.26 11.37
C GLU A 61 3.78 -3.52 10.55
N TYR A 62 2.78 -4.20 10.01
CA TYR A 62 2.99 -5.31 9.09
C TYR A 62 2.88 -4.81 7.64
N LEU A 63 3.97 -4.92 6.89
CA LEU A 63 4.05 -4.49 5.50
C LEU A 63 3.37 -5.50 4.57
N HIS A 64 2.22 -5.13 4.02
CA HIS A 64 1.45 -5.94 3.07
C HIS A 64 1.94 -5.80 1.63
N TRP A 65 2.35 -4.61 1.21
CA TRP A 65 2.71 -4.36 -0.18
C TRP A 65 3.64 -3.16 -0.31
N MET A 66 4.61 -3.24 -1.23
CA MET A 66 5.49 -2.12 -1.57
C MET A 66 5.77 -2.09 -3.06
N VAL A 67 5.44 -0.97 -3.70
CA VAL A 67 5.74 -0.71 -5.12
C VAL A 67 6.51 0.60 -5.20
N THR A 68 7.74 0.55 -5.71
CA THR A 68 8.61 1.72 -5.88
C THR A 68 8.59 2.20 -7.32
N ASP A 69 9.23 3.33 -7.58
CA ASP A 69 9.49 3.85 -8.92
C ASP A 69 8.23 4.02 -9.80
N ILE A 70 7.07 4.28 -9.19
CA ILE A 70 5.83 4.57 -9.91
C ILE A 70 5.97 5.96 -10.56
N PRO A 71 5.95 6.09 -11.89
CA PRO A 71 5.99 7.41 -12.53
C PRO A 71 4.74 8.22 -12.19
N GLY A 72 4.89 9.52 -11.96
CA GLY A 72 3.76 10.42 -11.76
C GLY A 72 2.79 10.37 -12.93
N THR A 73 1.51 10.65 -12.66
CA THR A 73 0.39 10.57 -13.62
C THR A 73 0.07 9.16 -14.15
N THR A 74 0.66 8.10 -13.57
CA THR A 74 0.43 6.70 -13.97
C THR A 74 -0.22 5.88 -12.86
N SER A 75 0.03 4.58 -12.82
CA SER A 75 -0.48 3.66 -11.81
C SER A 75 0.63 2.73 -11.31
N ASN A 76 0.36 2.03 -10.21
CA ASN A 76 1.26 1.02 -9.64
C ASN A 76 1.76 -0.03 -10.65
N ARG A 77 1.03 -0.26 -11.75
CA ARG A 77 1.44 -1.19 -12.84
C ARG A 77 2.73 -0.80 -13.54
N PHE A 78 3.10 0.48 -13.51
CA PHE A 78 4.31 1.01 -14.14
C PHE A 78 5.47 1.17 -13.17
N GLY A 79 5.24 0.87 -11.88
CA GLY A 79 6.29 0.83 -10.87
C GLY A 79 6.99 -0.53 -10.82
N ARG A 80 7.87 -0.68 -9.84
CA ARG A 80 8.58 -1.91 -9.50
C ARG A 80 8.03 -2.46 -8.20
N GLU A 81 7.39 -3.61 -8.25
CA GLU A 81 6.99 -4.32 -7.04
C GLU A 81 8.25 -4.87 -6.33
N THR A 82 8.48 -4.42 -5.10
CA THR A 82 9.64 -4.83 -4.29
C THR A 82 9.25 -5.73 -3.14
N ILE A 83 8.03 -5.56 -2.62
CA ILE A 83 7.38 -6.48 -1.69
C ILE A 83 6.03 -6.83 -2.32
N SER A 84 5.82 -8.10 -2.64
CA SER A 84 4.58 -8.58 -3.28
C SER A 84 3.36 -8.36 -2.40
N TYR A 85 2.21 -8.15 -3.01
CA TYR A 85 0.95 -7.98 -2.27
C TYR A 85 0.63 -9.25 -1.46
N GLU A 86 0.53 -9.11 -0.16
CA GLU A 86 0.06 -10.14 0.75
C GLU A 86 -1.39 -9.86 1.15
N ILE A 87 -2.26 -10.85 0.94
CA ILE A 87 -3.70 -10.71 1.16
C ILE A 87 -3.98 -10.45 2.65
N PRO A 88 -4.74 -9.40 2.99
CA PRO A 88 -5.27 -9.18 4.33
C PRO A 88 -6.03 -10.41 4.86
N ARG A 89 -5.58 -10.97 5.99
CA ARG A 89 -6.21 -12.12 6.66
C ARG A 89 -6.22 -11.92 8.18
N PRO A 90 -6.92 -10.90 8.69
CA PRO A 90 -7.00 -10.68 10.12
C PRO A 90 -7.73 -11.87 10.77
N MET A 91 -7.13 -12.47 11.81
CA MET A 91 -7.75 -13.57 12.54
C MET A 91 -8.65 -13.08 13.68
N VAL A 92 -8.29 -11.94 14.29
CA VAL A 92 -8.96 -11.40 15.48
C VAL A 92 -9.10 -9.88 15.37
N GLY A 93 -10.32 -9.39 15.56
CA GLY A 93 -10.61 -7.96 15.56
C GLY A 93 -10.66 -7.34 14.15
N ILE A 94 -10.87 -6.02 14.12
CA ILE A 94 -10.95 -5.23 12.89
C ILE A 94 -9.61 -4.50 12.74
N HIS A 95 -8.93 -4.74 11.61
CA HIS A 95 -7.63 -4.16 11.30
C HIS A 95 -7.76 -2.99 10.33
N ARG A 96 -6.90 -1.99 10.51
CA ARG A 96 -6.75 -0.89 9.56
C ARG A 96 -5.72 -1.28 8.51
N TYR A 97 -6.08 -1.17 7.24
CA TYR A 97 -5.15 -1.31 6.13
C TYR A 97 -4.89 0.05 5.52
N VAL A 98 -3.68 0.55 5.68
CA VAL A 98 -3.30 1.92 5.34
C VAL A 98 -2.50 1.92 4.06
N PHE A 99 -2.94 2.72 3.07
CA PHE A 99 -2.17 3.01 1.88
C PHE A 99 -1.46 4.36 2.05
N VAL A 100 -0.15 4.38 1.83
CA VAL A 100 0.67 5.60 1.91
C VAL A 100 1.43 5.78 0.61
N LEU A 101 1.53 7.02 0.14
CA LEU A 101 2.23 7.39 -1.08
C LEU A 101 3.30 8.44 -0.77
N PHE A 102 4.56 8.12 -1.08
CA PHE A 102 5.68 9.03 -0.91
C PHE A 102 6.27 9.42 -2.26
N GLN A 103 6.62 10.69 -2.42
CA GLN A 103 7.43 11.15 -3.56
C GLN A 103 8.91 10.81 -3.31
N GLN A 104 9.55 10.15 -4.26
CA GLN A 104 10.97 9.81 -4.20
C GLN A 104 11.85 10.99 -4.59
N LYS A 105 13.09 11.02 -4.06
CA LYS A 105 14.12 11.98 -4.49
C LYS A 105 14.68 11.66 -5.88
N GLY A 106 14.56 10.41 -6.32
CA GLY A 106 14.97 9.95 -7.63
C GLY A 106 14.50 8.52 -7.88
N ARG A 107 14.75 7.99 -9.07
CA ARG A 107 14.46 6.59 -9.41
C ARG A 107 15.48 5.66 -8.72
N GLN A 108 15.05 4.47 -8.28
CA GLN A 108 15.90 3.45 -7.64
C GLN A 108 16.59 3.92 -6.35
N THR A 109 16.04 4.93 -5.65
CA THR A 109 16.61 5.44 -4.39
C THR A 109 16.03 4.79 -3.13
N VAL A 110 15.04 3.90 -3.28
CA VAL A 110 14.32 3.30 -2.16
C VAL A 110 14.82 1.88 -1.93
N THR A 111 15.16 1.58 -0.68
CA THR A 111 15.66 0.26 -0.26
C THR A 111 14.52 -0.60 0.27
N THR A 112 14.46 -1.84 -0.21
CA THR A 112 13.48 -2.83 0.26
C THR A 112 13.82 -3.31 1.69
N PRO A 113 12.85 -3.34 2.62
CA PRO A 113 13.06 -3.92 3.94
C PRO A 113 13.26 -5.43 3.86
N ARG A 114 13.98 -6.00 4.83
CA ARG A 114 14.25 -7.46 4.89
C ARG A 114 13.11 -8.27 5.49
N SER A 115 12.22 -7.61 6.23
CA SER A 115 11.09 -8.22 6.94
C SER A 115 9.84 -7.38 6.71
N ARG A 116 8.67 -8.04 6.73
CA ARG A 116 7.37 -7.38 6.73
C ARG A 116 6.95 -6.91 8.12
N ARG A 117 7.35 -7.66 9.16
CA ARG A 117 7.00 -7.39 10.55
C ARG A 117 7.83 -6.25 11.10
N GLN A 118 7.26 -5.51 12.05
CA GLN A 118 7.92 -4.39 12.72
C GLN A 118 8.42 -3.33 11.72
N PHE A 119 7.70 -3.19 10.60
CA PHE A 119 7.93 -2.13 9.64
C PHE A 119 7.56 -0.79 10.29
N ASN A 120 8.26 0.26 9.89
CA ASN A 120 8.01 1.62 10.34
C ASN A 120 8.03 2.51 9.09
N THR A 121 6.84 2.99 8.73
CA THR A 121 6.56 3.72 7.49
C THR A 121 7.18 5.12 7.49
#